data_AF-A0A947MP17-F1
#
_entry.id   AF-A0A947MP17-F1
#
_cell.length_a   1.000
_cell.length_b   1.000
_cell.length_c   1.000
_cell.angle_alpha   90.00
_cell.angle_beta   90.00
_cell.angle_gamma   90.00
#
_symmetry.space_group_name_H-M   'P 1'
#
loop_
_entity.id
_entity.type
_entity.pdbx_description
1 polymer ?
#
loop_
_entity_poly.entity_id
_entity_poly.type
_entity_poly.pdbx_seq_one_letter_code
_entity_poly.pdbx_strand_id
1 'polypeptide(L)'
;MTTRPSRPSLSARVWLAARRPAGLAAVLAGAFVAQDAAASDWKDYKGDCDEAFKNAKTVPVLKLKECTGLWTAYVDPSTVKPPEAQVLKDAFQALYNRSGSKEDEEGQYLAHTAADRLGVRLAVDAEATTQGRDETAKSGTDKSERTDKKGPKSTPDDREGGDRKKFVPPSVSSGDRAKANKLVEQGKKAFAAKKRKKALEAYEQALELDPGNEGALVNAAAEHAFADNGDQALDYLERLQDVGSPAALKMLRYAWKDKDFDSIRDTSRFKRATGFARIKVVNSLGEYGEDEMDRITKMLEKLEMKPEEVGEDKTKNREAPVIWFKSHSAATASVVKKVVVHPGTIMTQIHWDTPYDIIIAWGNKLVGKGPERRPAKDYTEGHDPEKKLDELRGEQDKALREPEKAARKVEYVVDTPDRVENKVEGSVKRVEDTMDRVQKTGDKLDKLFK
;
A
#
# COMPACT_ATOMS: atom_id res chain seq x y z
N MET A 1 -42.78 -45.00 -40.49
CA MET A 1 -44.10 -45.23 -39.85
C MET A 1 -43.87 -45.81 -38.46
N THR A 2 -44.69 -45.42 -37.48
CA THR A 2 -44.70 -45.79 -36.03
C THR A 2 -43.59 -45.15 -35.17
N THR A 3 -43.80 -44.61 -33.97
CA THR A 3 -44.96 -44.13 -33.18
C THR A 3 -44.39 -43.23 -32.05
N ARG A 4 -45.04 -42.11 -31.73
CA ARG A 4 -44.74 -41.26 -30.55
C ARG A 4 -45.40 -41.82 -29.28
N PRO A 5 -44.85 -41.57 -28.08
CA PRO A 5 -45.62 -41.65 -26.84
C PRO A 5 -46.09 -40.27 -26.34
N SER A 6 -47.31 -40.29 -25.83
CA SER A 6 -48.12 -39.24 -25.24
C SER A 6 -47.70 -38.88 -23.81
N ARG A 7 -47.94 -37.63 -23.41
CA ARG A 7 -47.91 -37.17 -22.01
C ARG A 7 -49.35 -36.95 -21.52
N PRO A 8 -49.68 -37.28 -20.25
CA PRO A 8 -51.00 -37.02 -19.69
C PRO A 8 -51.09 -35.61 -19.08
N SER A 9 -52.31 -35.08 -19.16
CA SER A 9 -52.80 -33.90 -18.46
C SER A 9 -53.12 -34.21 -17.01
N LEU A 10 -52.88 -33.26 -16.11
CA LEU A 10 -53.55 -33.20 -14.80
C LEU A 10 -53.79 -31.75 -14.43
N SER A 11 -55.08 -31.46 -14.31
CA SER A 11 -55.72 -30.24 -13.83
C SER A 11 -55.66 -30.14 -12.30
N ALA A 12 -55.44 -28.93 -11.77
CA ALA A 12 -55.83 -28.56 -10.41
C ALA A 12 -56.20 -27.07 -10.33
N ARG A 13 -57.47 -26.80 -10.00
CA ARG A 13 -58.00 -25.51 -9.55
C ARG A 13 -57.83 -25.43 -8.04
N VAL A 14 -57.29 -24.34 -7.47
CA VAL A 14 -57.58 -23.93 -6.08
C VAL A 14 -57.56 -22.39 -5.95
N TRP A 15 -58.74 -21.86 -5.64
CA TRP A 15 -59.14 -20.72 -4.80
C TRP A 15 -58.20 -19.50 -4.54
N LEU A 16 -58.75 -18.33 -4.91
CA LEU A 16 -58.47 -17.02 -4.31
C LEU A 16 -59.06 -16.93 -2.89
N ALA A 17 -58.28 -16.40 -1.94
CA ALA A 17 -58.80 -15.69 -0.79
C ALA A 17 -57.83 -14.58 -0.37
N ALA A 18 -58.35 -13.34 -0.38
CA ALA A 18 -57.66 -12.14 0.08
C ALA A 18 -57.69 -12.02 1.60
N ARG A 19 -56.62 -11.51 2.23
CA ARG A 19 -56.67 -10.74 3.49
C ARG A 19 -55.42 -9.87 3.67
N ARG A 20 -55.65 -8.77 4.38
CA ARG A 20 -54.93 -7.49 4.53
C ARG A 20 -53.58 -7.53 5.31
N PRO A 21 -52.78 -6.44 5.27
CA PRO A 21 -51.41 -6.39 5.80
C PRO A 21 -51.38 -6.03 7.29
N ALA A 22 -50.44 -6.62 8.03
CA ALA A 22 -50.06 -6.18 9.37
C ALA A 22 -48.60 -6.55 9.65
N GLY A 23 -47.86 -5.62 10.25
CA GLY A 23 -46.66 -5.93 11.05
C GLY A 23 -45.32 -5.78 10.34
N LEU A 24 -44.87 -4.53 10.19
CA LEU A 24 -43.48 -4.17 9.92
C LEU A 24 -42.82 -3.82 11.26
N ALA A 25 -42.29 -4.82 11.97
CA ALA A 25 -41.44 -4.62 13.16
C ALA A 25 -40.71 -5.92 13.52
N ALA A 26 -39.48 -6.08 13.02
CA ALA A 26 -38.39 -6.86 13.65
C ALA A 26 -37.19 -6.99 12.70
N VAL A 27 -36.39 -5.93 12.57
CA VAL A 27 -35.01 -6.03 12.07
C VAL A 27 -34.17 -5.03 12.84
N LEU A 28 -33.69 -5.38 14.03
CA LEU A 28 -32.61 -4.69 14.75
C LEU A 28 -32.17 -5.56 15.95
N ALA A 29 -31.53 -6.70 15.68
CA ALA A 29 -30.88 -7.51 16.73
C ALA A 29 -29.71 -8.36 16.18
N GLY A 30 -28.95 -7.83 15.21
CA GLY A 30 -27.87 -8.56 14.54
C GLY A 30 -26.46 -8.01 14.75
N ALA A 31 -26.28 -6.92 15.51
CA ALA A 31 -25.00 -6.21 15.57
C ALA A 31 -24.20 -6.39 16.89
N PHE A 32 -24.79 -6.97 17.94
CA PHE A 32 -24.12 -7.05 19.25
C PHE A 32 -23.26 -8.31 19.47
N VAL A 33 -23.43 -9.37 18.67
CA VAL A 33 -22.81 -10.68 18.98
C VAL A 33 -21.29 -10.74 18.71
N ALA A 34 -20.73 -9.80 17.93
CA ALA A 34 -19.31 -9.83 17.57
C ALA A 34 -18.39 -9.07 18.56
N GLN A 35 -18.93 -8.21 19.43
CA GLN A 35 -18.12 -7.57 20.48
C GLN A 35 -17.89 -8.51 21.66
N ASP A 36 -18.86 -9.39 21.97
CA ASP A 36 -18.76 -10.32 23.09
C ASP A 36 -17.67 -11.39 22.89
N ALA A 37 -17.44 -11.84 21.65
CA ALA A 37 -16.40 -12.83 21.35
C ALA A 37 -14.97 -12.25 21.41
N ALA A 38 -14.79 -10.96 21.09
CA ALA A 38 -13.48 -10.30 21.24
C ALA A 38 -13.20 -9.97 22.72
N ALA A 39 -14.25 -9.66 23.50
CA ALA A 39 -14.15 -9.40 24.92
C ALA A 39 -13.91 -10.67 25.77
N SER A 40 -14.28 -11.86 25.27
CA SER A 40 -13.97 -13.12 25.94
C SER A 40 -12.49 -13.46 25.88
N ASP A 41 -11.85 -13.29 24.72
CA ASP A 41 -10.47 -13.72 24.51
C ASP A 41 -9.49 -12.93 25.41
N TRP A 42 -9.70 -11.62 25.61
CA TRP A 42 -8.86 -10.85 26.53
C TRP A 42 -8.93 -11.36 27.98
N LYS A 43 -10.08 -11.85 28.44
CA LYS A 43 -10.23 -12.32 29.84
C LYS A 43 -9.31 -13.50 30.15
N ASP A 44 -9.06 -14.36 29.17
CA ASP A 44 -8.24 -15.55 29.34
C ASP A 44 -6.75 -15.19 29.46
N TYR A 45 -6.30 -14.10 28.83
CA TYR A 45 -4.90 -13.65 28.87
C TYR A 45 -4.65 -12.49 29.84
N LYS A 46 -5.71 -11.85 30.35
CA LYS A 46 -5.59 -10.63 31.16
C LYS A 46 -4.71 -10.84 32.39
N GLY A 47 -4.85 -11.96 33.10
CA GLY A 47 -4.06 -12.22 34.32
C GLY A 47 -2.56 -12.22 34.04
N ASP A 48 -2.14 -13.06 33.09
CA ASP A 48 -0.75 -13.19 32.67
C ASP A 48 -0.18 -11.89 32.10
N CYS A 49 -0.97 -11.16 31.31
CA CYS A 49 -0.53 -9.91 30.71
C CYS A 49 -0.48 -8.74 31.69
N ASP A 50 -1.41 -8.67 32.66
CA ASP A 50 -1.35 -7.69 33.74
C ASP A 50 -0.07 -7.89 34.57
N GLU A 51 0.34 -9.14 34.83
CA GLU A 51 1.60 -9.45 35.49
C GLU A 51 2.81 -9.10 34.62
N ALA A 52 2.78 -9.42 33.33
CA ALA A 52 3.84 -9.05 32.39
C ALA A 52 4.03 -7.53 32.31
N PHE A 53 2.95 -6.75 32.26
CA PHE A 53 3.02 -5.28 32.22
C PHE A 53 3.53 -4.68 33.52
N LYS A 54 3.12 -5.20 34.68
CA LYS A 54 3.67 -4.78 36.00
C LYS A 54 5.17 -5.05 36.10
N ASN A 55 5.64 -6.12 35.46
CA ASN A 55 7.04 -6.56 35.47
C ASN A 55 7.76 -6.27 34.15
N ALA A 56 7.34 -5.25 33.39
CA ALA A 56 7.80 -5.03 32.02
C ALA A 56 9.31 -4.83 31.85
N LYS A 57 10.03 -4.46 32.92
CA LYS A 57 11.48 -4.33 32.92
C LYS A 57 12.23 -5.67 32.99
N THR A 58 11.62 -6.70 33.56
CA THR A 58 12.26 -7.99 33.85
C THR A 58 11.67 -9.14 33.05
N VAL A 59 10.42 -9.05 32.61
CA VAL A 59 9.76 -10.07 31.77
C VAL A 59 10.51 -10.25 30.43
N PRO A 60 10.57 -11.46 29.84
CA PRO A 60 11.15 -11.65 28.50
C PRO A 60 10.50 -10.74 27.45
N VAL A 61 11.31 -10.17 26.53
CA VAL A 61 10.83 -9.23 25.50
C VAL A 61 9.73 -9.87 24.65
N LEU A 62 9.89 -11.14 24.28
CA LEU A 62 8.87 -11.88 23.51
C LEU A 62 7.50 -11.90 24.21
N LYS A 63 7.46 -12.17 25.52
CA LYS A 63 6.20 -12.19 26.29
C LYS A 63 5.59 -10.79 26.40
N LEU A 64 6.43 -9.76 26.52
CA LEU A 64 5.97 -8.38 26.51
C LEU A 64 5.39 -7.98 25.14
N LYS A 65 6.02 -8.40 24.04
CA LYS A 65 5.49 -8.24 22.67
C LYS A 65 4.13 -8.93 22.52
N GLU A 66 4.03 -10.20 22.88
CA GLU A 66 2.77 -10.96 22.82
C GLU A 66 1.65 -10.26 23.58
N CYS A 67 1.90 -9.85 24.82
CA CYS A 67 0.91 -9.17 25.64
C CYS A 67 0.53 -7.78 25.11
N THR A 68 1.48 -6.99 24.61
CA THR A 68 1.19 -5.71 23.96
C THR A 68 0.34 -5.93 22.71
N GLY A 69 0.64 -6.97 21.91
CA GLY A 69 -0.14 -7.35 20.74
C GLY A 69 -1.58 -7.70 21.08
N LEU A 70 -1.78 -8.57 22.06
CA LEU A 70 -3.12 -8.92 22.57
C LEU A 70 -3.87 -7.70 23.10
N TRP A 71 -3.18 -6.84 23.86
CA TRP A 71 -3.78 -5.61 24.38
C TRP A 71 -4.25 -4.70 23.23
N THR A 72 -3.40 -4.49 22.21
CA THR A 72 -3.80 -3.73 21.01
C THR A 72 -4.93 -4.40 20.25
N ALA A 73 -4.98 -5.73 20.16
CA ALA A 73 -6.05 -6.38 19.41
C ALA A 73 -7.42 -6.28 20.11
N TYR A 74 -7.46 -6.39 21.44
CA TYR A 74 -8.70 -6.69 22.16
C TYR A 74 -9.15 -5.66 23.19
N VAL A 75 -8.28 -4.76 23.65
CA VAL A 75 -8.63 -3.80 24.72
C VAL A 75 -9.12 -2.48 24.14
N ASP A 76 -10.28 -2.03 24.62
CA ASP A 76 -10.79 -0.68 24.39
C ASP A 76 -10.08 0.31 25.34
N PRO A 77 -9.26 1.23 24.82
CA PRO A 77 -8.48 2.16 25.64
C PRO A 77 -9.35 3.08 26.52
N SER A 78 -10.61 3.32 26.13
CA SER A 78 -11.54 4.16 26.93
C SER A 78 -11.95 3.52 28.26
N THR A 79 -11.75 2.20 28.39
CA THR A 79 -12.09 1.46 29.62
C THR A 79 -10.95 1.39 30.63
N VAL A 80 -9.76 1.83 30.25
CA VAL A 80 -8.54 1.76 31.07
C VAL A 80 -8.56 2.87 32.13
N LYS A 81 -8.41 2.49 33.40
CA LYS A 81 -8.39 3.47 34.50
C LYS A 81 -7.04 4.20 34.55
N PRO A 82 -6.97 5.45 35.04
CA PRO A 82 -5.72 6.21 35.08
C PRO A 82 -4.52 5.48 35.73
N PRO A 83 -4.68 4.74 36.85
CA PRO A 83 -3.55 3.98 37.42
C PRO A 83 -3.07 2.84 36.52
N GLU A 84 -3.99 2.17 35.82
CA GLU A 84 -3.67 1.09 34.88
C GLU A 84 -3.00 1.65 33.61
N ALA A 85 -3.45 2.83 33.14
CA ALA A 85 -2.86 3.52 32.01
C ALA A 85 -1.37 3.85 32.25
N GLN A 86 -1.01 4.22 33.48
CA GLN A 86 0.40 4.47 33.81
C GLN A 86 1.25 3.19 33.75
N VAL A 87 0.74 2.05 34.26
CA VAL A 87 1.42 0.75 34.17
C VAL A 87 1.62 0.34 32.71
N LEU A 88 0.59 0.51 31.87
CA LEU A 88 0.67 0.20 30.44
C LEU A 88 1.67 1.12 29.72
N LYS A 89 1.65 2.43 30.02
CA LYS A 89 2.64 3.37 29.48
C LYS A 89 4.06 2.94 29.82
N ASP A 90 4.33 2.59 31.07
CA ASP A 90 5.66 2.15 31.51
C ASP A 90 6.06 0.83 30.85
N ALA A 91 5.09 -0.07 30.62
CA ALA A 91 5.32 -1.32 29.92
C ALA A 91 5.64 -1.13 28.43
N PHE A 92 4.91 -0.25 27.74
CA PHE A 92 5.17 0.09 26.34
C PHE A 92 6.51 0.81 26.19
N GLN A 93 6.85 1.70 27.13
CA GLN A 93 8.18 2.31 27.18
C GLN A 93 9.29 1.26 27.36
N ALA A 94 9.10 0.30 28.26
CA ALA A 94 10.05 -0.77 28.47
C ALA A 94 10.21 -1.64 27.21
N LEU A 95 9.11 -1.96 26.53
CA LEU A 95 9.15 -2.68 25.27
C LEU A 95 9.91 -1.89 24.20
N TYR A 96 9.60 -0.61 24.03
CA TYR A 96 10.26 0.27 23.07
C TYR A 96 11.78 0.33 23.28
N ASN A 97 12.21 0.55 24.53
CA ASN A 97 13.63 0.68 24.87
C ASN A 97 14.39 -0.65 24.71
N ARG A 98 13.73 -1.77 25.03
CA ARG A 98 14.36 -3.11 24.99
C ARG A 98 14.35 -3.74 23.60
N SER A 99 13.50 -3.24 22.70
CA SER A 99 13.41 -3.71 21.31
C SER A 99 14.33 -2.90 20.35
N GLY A 100 15.17 -2.01 20.88
CA GLY A 100 16.01 -1.08 20.10
C GLY A 100 17.22 -1.68 19.38
N SER A 101 17.32 -3.00 19.29
CA SER A 101 18.30 -3.63 18.39
C SER A 101 17.77 -3.60 16.95
N LYS A 102 18.66 -3.58 15.95
CA LYS A 102 18.25 -3.72 14.52
C LYS A 102 17.45 -5.00 14.25
N GLU A 103 17.48 -5.96 15.16
CA GLU A 103 16.87 -7.29 15.03
C GLU A 103 15.45 -7.35 15.61
N ASP A 104 14.96 -6.31 16.32
CA ASP A 104 13.65 -6.33 16.99
C ASP A 104 12.80 -5.06 16.75
N GLU A 105 12.79 -4.56 15.53
CA GLU A 105 12.00 -3.37 15.13
C GLU A 105 10.49 -3.52 15.38
N GLU A 106 10.00 -4.75 15.27
CA GLU A 106 8.61 -5.11 15.54
C GLU A 106 8.19 -4.73 16.96
N GLY A 107 9.05 -4.94 17.97
CA GLY A 107 8.73 -4.57 19.35
C GLY A 107 8.60 -3.06 19.55
N GLN A 108 9.43 -2.27 18.86
CA GLN A 108 9.33 -0.81 18.89
C GLN A 108 8.05 -0.30 18.23
N TYR A 109 7.72 -0.86 17.07
CA TYR A 109 6.49 -0.54 16.37
C TYR A 109 5.26 -0.84 17.22
N LEU A 110 5.21 -2.05 17.79
CA LEU A 110 4.09 -2.50 18.60
C LEU A 110 3.91 -1.63 19.86
N ALA A 111 5.01 -1.22 20.49
CA ALA A 111 4.99 -0.30 21.62
C ALA A 111 4.39 1.07 21.25
N HIS A 112 4.81 1.65 20.11
CA HIS A 112 4.27 2.93 19.62
C HIS A 112 2.78 2.85 19.34
N THR A 113 2.35 1.84 18.58
CA THR A 113 0.93 1.62 18.25
C THR A 113 0.06 1.47 19.51
N ALA A 114 0.56 0.76 20.52
CA ALA A 114 -0.14 0.60 21.79
C ALA A 114 -0.22 1.91 22.60
N ALA A 115 0.88 2.68 22.63
CA ALA A 115 0.94 3.97 23.31
C ALA A 115 0.00 5.01 22.68
N ASP A 116 -0.03 5.10 21.35
CA ASP A 116 -0.93 6.00 20.61
C ASP A 116 -2.40 5.67 20.89
N ARG A 117 -2.76 4.38 20.92
CA ARG A 117 -4.11 3.94 21.28
C ARG A 117 -4.50 4.33 22.71
N LEU A 118 -3.54 4.27 23.64
CA LEU A 118 -3.75 4.69 25.02
C LEU A 118 -3.73 6.22 25.18
N GLY A 119 -3.37 6.97 24.13
CA GLY A 119 -3.26 8.43 24.15
C GLY A 119 -2.05 8.94 24.95
N VAL A 120 -0.98 8.14 25.04
CA VAL A 120 0.25 8.48 25.76
C VAL A 120 1.44 8.55 24.81
N ARG A 121 2.38 9.46 25.09
CA ARG A 121 3.64 9.55 24.35
C ARG A 121 4.74 8.77 25.05
N LEU A 122 5.50 8.00 24.27
CA LEU A 122 6.74 7.36 24.70
C LEU A 122 7.89 8.37 24.63
N ALA A 123 8.83 8.30 25.59
CA ALA A 123 10.09 9.00 25.53
C ALA A 123 10.99 8.30 24.50
N VAL A 124 11.31 8.99 23.41
CA VAL A 124 12.32 8.53 22.46
C VAL A 124 13.64 9.13 22.92
N ASP A 125 14.51 8.32 23.52
CA ASP A 125 15.82 8.76 23.97
C ASP A 125 16.65 9.19 22.76
N ALA A 126 16.70 10.50 22.50
CA ALA A 126 17.45 11.09 21.39
C ALA A 126 18.98 10.87 21.50
N GLU A 127 19.46 10.44 22.67
CA GLU A 127 20.89 10.30 22.99
C GLU A 127 21.51 8.96 22.56
N ALA A 128 20.71 7.93 22.27
CA ALA A 128 21.25 6.62 21.84
C ALA A 128 21.77 6.63 20.38
N THR A 129 21.44 7.65 19.59
CA THR A 129 21.80 7.73 18.17
C THR A 129 23.20 8.33 17.93
N THR A 130 23.81 8.97 18.95
CA THR A 130 25.06 9.74 18.79
C THR A 130 26.33 9.05 19.28
N GLN A 131 26.27 7.94 20.02
CA GLN A 131 27.45 7.29 20.61
C GLN A 131 28.10 6.17 19.78
N GLY A 132 27.67 5.96 18.53
CA GLY A 132 28.21 4.89 17.67
C GLY A 132 29.24 5.32 16.61
N ARG A 133 29.68 6.58 16.58
CA ARG A 133 30.40 7.13 15.43
C ARG A 133 31.58 8.03 15.77
N ASP A 134 32.48 7.56 16.62
CA ASP A 134 33.91 7.92 16.53
C ASP A 134 34.72 7.06 17.50
N GLU A 135 35.53 6.16 16.96
CA GLU A 135 36.83 5.71 17.47
C GLU A 135 37.25 4.41 16.77
N THR A 136 37.78 4.51 15.55
CA THR A 136 38.81 3.58 15.06
C THR A 136 39.51 4.16 13.84
N ALA A 137 40.46 5.07 14.09
CA ALA A 137 41.50 5.41 13.15
C ALA A 137 42.85 5.24 13.85
N LYS A 138 43.47 4.07 13.68
CA LYS A 138 44.93 3.92 13.53
C LYS A 138 45.35 2.48 13.26
N SER A 139 46.32 2.39 12.34
CA SER A 139 47.28 1.32 12.11
C SER A 139 46.87 0.18 11.17
N GLY A 140 47.68 -0.01 10.12
CA GLY A 140 47.77 -1.29 9.42
C GLY A 140 47.94 -1.19 7.92
N THR A 141 49.11 -0.75 7.48
CA THR A 141 49.64 -1.00 6.13
C THR A 141 49.70 -2.51 5.88
N ASP A 142 48.99 -3.04 4.88
CA ASP A 142 49.53 -4.16 4.11
C ASP A 142 48.90 -4.27 2.71
N LYS A 143 49.77 -4.55 1.74
CA LYS A 143 49.44 -4.76 0.32
C LYS A 143 49.00 -6.20 0.14
N SER A 144 47.75 -6.43 -0.24
CA SER A 144 47.36 -7.66 -0.90
C SER A 144 46.29 -7.37 -1.96
N GLU A 145 46.73 -7.48 -3.20
CA GLU A 145 45.97 -7.49 -4.43
C GLU A 145 45.09 -8.76 -4.46
N ARG A 146 43.78 -8.60 -4.22
CA ARG A 146 42.77 -9.62 -4.52
C ARG A 146 41.55 -8.95 -5.13
N THR A 147 41.33 -9.27 -6.40
CA THR A 147 40.17 -8.89 -7.20
C THR A 147 38.96 -9.71 -6.75
N ASP A 148 38.26 -9.24 -5.73
CA ASP A 148 36.92 -9.73 -5.38
C ASP A 148 35.88 -8.73 -5.86
N LYS A 149 35.05 -9.17 -6.81
CA LYS A 149 33.81 -8.50 -7.23
C LYS A 149 32.88 -8.37 -6.01
N LYS A 150 33.02 -7.27 -5.28
CA LYS A 150 32.01 -6.81 -4.31
C LYS A 150 30.72 -6.52 -5.07
N GLY A 151 29.70 -7.33 -4.83
CA GLY A 151 28.32 -6.95 -5.10
C GLY A 151 27.96 -5.66 -4.36
N PRO A 152 26.94 -4.92 -4.81
CA PRO A 152 26.61 -3.61 -4.27
C PRO A 152 26.27 -3.74 -2.78
N LYS A 153 27.02 -3.00 -1.95
CA LYS A 153 26.68 -2.75 -0.55
C LYS A 153 25.30 -2.08 -0.53
N SER A 154 24.32 -2.71 0.08
CA SER A 154 23.04 -2.07 0.41
C SER A 154 23.31 -0.81 1.25
N THR A 155 22.91 0.34 0.74
CA THR A 155 23.06 1.63 1.39
C THR A 155 21.98 1.81 2.47
N PRO A 156 22.20 2.68 3.49
CA PRO A 156 21.27 2.92 4.61
C PRO A 156 19.92 3.59 4.25
N ASP A 157 19.52 3.59 2.97
CA ASP A 157 18.50 4.47 2.39
C ASP A 157 17.04 3.97 2.57
N ASP A 158 16.86 2.78 3.16
CA ASP A 158 15.54 2.12 3.21
C ASP A 158 14.64 2.57 4.38
N ARG A 159 15.13 3.45 5.28
CA ARG A 159 14.37 3.92 6.46
C ARG A 159 13.81 5.33 6.36
N GLU A 160 14.04 6.07 5.29
CA GLU A 160 13.50 7.43 5.16
C GLU A 160 12.05 7.42 4.66
N GLY A 161 11.14 6.93 5.50
CA GLY A 161 9.69 7.19 5.39
C GLY A 161 9.28 8.54 5.99
N GLY A 162 10.24 9.42 6.30
CA GLY A 162 9.95 10.76 6.81
C GLY A 162 9.14 11.56 5.80
N ASP A 163 8.14 12.30 6.28
CA ASP A 163 7.35 13.21 5.44
C ASP A 163 8.30 14.25 4.83
N ARG A 164 8.75 14.01 3.59
CA ARG A 164 9.59 14.96 2.87
C ARG A 164 8.84 16.28 2.72
N LYS A 165 9.56 17.40 2.80
CA LYS A 165 8.94 18.70 2.59
C LYS A 165 8.44 18.79 1.15
N LYS A 166 7.12 18.82 0.98
CA LYS A 166 6.48 18.92 -0.33
C LYS A 166 6.92 20.20 -1.06
N PHE A 167 7.39 20.06 -2.29
CA PHE A 167 7.62 21.17 -3.19
C PHE A 167 6.28 21.77 -3.61
N VAL A 168 6.14 23.08 -3.44
CA VAL A 168 4.98 23.82 -3.93
C VAL A 168 5.51 24.86 -4.90
N PRO A 169 5.31 24.67 -6.23
CA PRO A 169 5.84 25.61 -7.20
C PRO A 169 5.20 26.99 -6.97
N PRO A 170 5.99 28.08 -6.97
CA PRO A 170 5.44 29.42 -6.83
C PRO A 170 4.54 29.77 -8.02
N SER A 171 3.55 30.64 -7.81
CA SER A 171 2.76 31.19 -8.91
C SER A 171 3.65 32.07 -9.79
N VAL A 172 3.65 31.80 -11.09
CA VAL A 172 4.48 32.50 -12.09
C VAL A 172 3.62 33.17 -13.16
N SER A 173 4.13 34.28 -13.72
CA SER A 173 3.41 35.02 -14.75
C SER A 173 3.20 34.19 -16.03
N SER A 174 2.19 34.53 -16.84
CA SER A 174 2.02 33.89 -18.16
C SER A 174 3.21 34.15 -19.09
N GLY A 175 3.85 35.31 -18.96
CA GLY A 175 5.05 35.68 -19.70
C GLY A 175 6.25 34.79 -19.36
N ASP A 176 6.48 34.51 -18.08
CA ASP A 176 7.60 33.68 -17.64
C ASP A 176 7.38 32.21 -17.99
N ARG A 177 6.15 31.70 -17.86
CA ARG A 177 5.78 30.36 -18.38
C ARG A 177 6.06 30.22 -19.88
N ALA A 178 5.70 31.24 -20.67
CA ALA A 178 5.96 31.22 -22.12
C ALA A 178 7.46 31.25 -22.45
N LYS A 179 8.26 32.00 -21.68
CA LYS A 179 9.73 32.01 -21.83
C LYS A 179 10.36 30.69 -21.40
N ALA A 180 9.93 30.12 -20.27
CA ALA A 180 10.37 28.82 -19.80
C ALA A 180 10.10 27.72 -20.84
N ASN A 181 8.90 27.69 -21.42
CA ASN A 181 8.58 26.74 -22.49
C ASN A 181 9.47 26.91 -23.74
N LYS A 182 9.82 28.15 -24.11
CA LYS A 182 10.78 28.37 -25.21
C LYS A 182 12.17 27.82 -24.88
N LEU A 183 12.63 27.96 -23.64
CA LEU A 183 13.90 27.41 -23.17
C LEU A 183 13.87 25.88 -23.16
N VAL A 184 12.76 25.25 -22.75
CA VAL A 184 12.57 23.79 -22.88
C VAL A 184 12.70 23.32 -24.32
N GLU A 185 12.08 24.02 -25.28
CA GLU A 185 12.21 23.68 -26.71
C GLU A 185 13.63 23.89 -27.24
N GLN A 186 14.36 24.89 -26.74
CA GLN A 186 15.79 25.06 -27.04
C GLN A 186 16.63 23.92 -26.46
N GLY A 187 16.35 23.51 -25.22
CA GLY A 187 17.00 22.37 -24.58
C GLY A 187 16.79 21.08 -25.37
N LYS A 188 15.55 20.78 -25.79
CA LYS A 188 15.25 19.62 -26.64
C LYS A 188 16.00 19.65 -27.97
N LYS A 189 16.13 20.82 -28.61
CA LYS A 189 16.93 20.98 -29.84
C LYS A 189 18.42 20.74 -29.59
N ALA A 190 18.96 21.24 -28.47
CA ALA A 190 20.34 21.00 -28.08
C ALA A 190 20.59 19.51 -27.78
N PHE A 191 19.65 18.85 -27.09
CA PHE A 191 19.68 17.42 -26.83
C PHE A 191 19.70 16.59 -28.11
N ALA A 192 18.79 16.88 -29.06
CA ALA A 192 18.75 16.23 -30.37
C ALA A 192 20.05 16.43 -31.17
N ALA A 193 20.73 17.57 -30.97
CA ALA A 193 22.05 17.85 -31.52
C ALA A 193 23.21 17.23 -30.73
N LYS A 194 22.93 16.34 -29.76
CA LYS A 194 23.87 15.68 -28.84
C LYS A 194 24.68 16.66 -27.97
N LYS A 195 24.16 17.87 -27.77
CA LYS A 195 24.78 18.91 -26.91
C LYS A 195 24.15 18.88 -25.52
N ARG A 196 24.26 17.75 -24.81
CA ARG A 196 23.63 17.49 -23.51
C ARG A 196 23.87 18.59 -22.47
N LYS A 197 25.10 19.07 -22.31
CA LYS A 197 25.40 20.20 -21.39
C LYS A 197 24.57 21.46 -21.68
N LYS A 198 24.46 21.85 -22.95
CA LYS A 198 23.64 22.99 -23.36
C LYS A 198 22.14 22.72 -23.21
N ALA A 199 21.73 21.45 -23.32
CA ALA A 199 20.35 21.07 -23.07
C ALA A 199 20.01 21.27 -21.58
N LEU A 200 20.86 20.75 -20.69
CA LEU A 200 20.74 20.92 -19.25
C LEU A 200 20.72 22.39 -18.84
N GLU A 201 21.67 23.20 -19.32
CA GLU A 201 21.69 24.65 -19.07
C GLU A 201 20.36 25.33 -19.45
N ALA A 202 19.78 24.98 -20.60
CA ALA A 202 18.50 25.53 -21.04
C ALA A 202 17.32 25.05 -20.17
N TYR A 203 17.33 23.80 -19.71
CA TYR A 203 16.31 23.29 -18.79
C TYR A 203 16.41 23.97 -17.42
N GLU A 204 17.61 24.17 -16.90
CA GLU A 204 17.83 24.86 -15.62
C GLU A 204 17.38 26.33 -15.70
N GLN A 205 17.72 27.04 -16.78
CA GLN A 205 17.20 28.40 -17.04
C GLN A 205 15.68 28.43 -17.14
N ALA A 206 15.05 27.38 -17.69
CA ALA A 206 13.60 27.29 -17.72
C ALA A 206 13.02 27.15 -16.30
N LEU A 207 13.69 26.38 -15.43
CA LEU A 207 13.29 26.18 -14.02
C LEU A 207 13.53 27.40 -13.14
N GLU A 208 14.46 28.29 -13.50
CA GLU A 208 14.60 29.60 -12.85
C GLU A 208 13.38 30.51 -13.11
N LEU A 209 12.80 30.43 -14.32
CA LEU A 209 11.63 31.23 -14.70
C LEU A 209 10.30 30.60 -14.24
N ASP A 210 10.22 29.27 -14.30
CA ASP A 210 9.05 28.48 -13.91
C ASP A 210 9.50 27.22 -13.17
N PRO A 211 9.65 27.28 -11.83
CA PRO A 211 10.14 26.16 -11.05
C PRO A 211 9.25 24.90 -11.09
N GLY A 212 8.00 25.04 -11.54
CA GLY A 212 7.05 23.96 -11.73
C GLY A 212 6.93 23.47 -13.17
N ASN A 213 7.81 23.92 -14.08
CA ASN A 213 7.74 23.52 -15.48
C ASN A 213 8.02 22.02 -15.66
N GLU A 214 6.96 21.25 -15.90
CA GLU A 214 7.01 19.78 -15.98
C GLU A 214 8.02 19.28 -17.03
N GLY A 215 8.05 19.93 -18.18
CA GLY A 215 8.97 19.58 -19.26
C GLY A 215 10.42 19.85 -18.89
N ALA A 216 10.70 20.96 -18.22
CA ALA A 216 12.07 21.24 -17.75
C ALA A 216 12.49 20.29 -16.63
N LEU A 217 11.60 19.99 -15.66
CA LEU A 217 11.87 19.07 -14.55
C LEU A 217 12.27 17.68 -15.04
N VAL A 218 11.47 17.04 -15.91
CA VAL A 218 11.76 15.68 -16.36
C VAL A 218 13.03 15.61 -17.22
N ASN A 219 13.27 16.60 -18.08
CA ASN A 219 14.45 16.59 -18.95
C ASN A 219 15.72 16.92 -18.15
N ALA A 220 15.66 17.84 -17.18
CA ALA A 220 16.77 18.08 -16.27
C ALA A 220 17.08 16.82 -15.43
N ALA A 221 16.04 16.13 -14.94
CA ALA A 221 16.21 14.87 -14.23
C ALA A 221 16.96 13.83 -15.07
N ALA A 222 16.57 13.65 -16.33
CA ALA A 222 17.21 12.70 -17.24
C ALA A 222 18.68 13.07 -17.52
N GLU A 223 18.98 14.35 -17.77
CA GLU A 223 20.37 14.78 -17.99
C GLU A 223 21.25 14.61 -16.75
N HIS A 224 20.72 14.87 -15.56
CA HIS A 224 21.44 14.64 -14.31
C HIS A 224 21.66 13.15 -14.05
N ALA A 225 20.66 12.29 -14.29
CA ALA A 225 20.81 10.85 -14.14
C ALA A 225 21.86 10.27 -15.12
N PHE A 226 21.84 10.75 -16.38
CA PHE A 226 22.84 10.41 -17.39
C PHE A 226 24.26 10.88 -17.00
N ALA A 227 24.36 12.02 -16.32
CA ALA A 227 25.62 12.58 -15.82
C ALA A 227 26.11 11.95 -14.50
N ASP A 228 25.46 10.87 -14.03
CA ASP A 228 25.73 10.20 -12.75
C ASP A 228 25.49 11.10 -11.51
N ASN A 229 24.70 12.17 -11.68
CA ASN A 229 24.25 13.06 -10.61
C ASN A 229 22.90 12.59 -10.06
N GLY A 230 22.86 11.37 -9.49
CA GLY A 230 21.62 10.71 -9.10
C GLY A 230 20.76 11.51 -8.12
N ASP A 231 21.36 12.17 -7.12
CA ASP A 231 20.63 12.95 -6.12
C ASP A 231 19.87 14.14 -6.72
N GLN A 232 20.48 14.85 -7.67
CA GLN A 232 19.83 15.97 -8.36
C GLN A 232 18.70 15.48 -9.28
N ALA A 233 18.91 14.35 -9.95
CA ALA A 233 17.87 13.73 -10.75
C ALA A 233 16.64 13.35 -9.91
N LEU A 234 16.87 12.76 -8.73
CA LEU A 234 15.83 12.38 -7.79
C LEU A 234 15.07 13.61 -7.25
N ASP A 235 15.76 14.71 -6.92
CA ASP A 235 15.12 15.97 -6.52
C ASP A 235 14.16 16.49 -7.59
N TYR A 236 14.57 16.49 -8.87
CA TYR A 236 13.70 16.91 -9.96
C TYR A 236 12.50 15.98 -10.17
N LEU A 237 12.66 14.66 -10.01
CA LEU A 237 11.54 13.71 -10.10
C LEU A 237 10.54 13.89 -8.94
N GLU A 238 11.01 14.14 -7.73
CA GLU A 238 10.14 14.41 -6.57
C GLU A 238 9.39 15.74 -6.72
N ARG A 239 10.05 16.78 -7.25
CA ARG A 239 9.38 18.03 -7.60
C ARG A 239 8.32 17.82 -8.68
N LEU A 240 8.60 16.98 -9.67
CA LEU A 240 7.63 16.61 -10.72
C LEU A 240 6.44 15.83 -10.15
N GLN A 241 6.69 14.92 -9.21
CA GLN A 241 5.65 14.24 -8.43
C GLN A 241 4.77 15.22 -7.66
N ASP A 242 5.37 16.24 -7.06
CA ASP A 242 4.64 17.25 -6.29
C ASP A 242 3.77 18.17 -7.14
N VAL A 243 4.19 18.47 -8.38
CA VAL A 243 3.32 19.15 -9.36
C VAL A 243 2.05 18.34 -9.59
N GLY A 244 2.17 17.00 -9.69
CA GLY A 244 1.05 16.07 -9.61
C GLY A 244 -0.01 16.21 -10.72
N SER A 245 0.25 16.99 -11.77
CA SER A 245 -0.66 17.10 -12.91
C SER A 245 -0.72 15.77 -13.68
N PRO A 246 -1.81 15.50 -14.43
CA PRO A 246 -1.86 14.30 -15.28
C PRO A 246 -0.68 14.16 -16.25
N ALA A 247 -0.14 15.29 -16.74
CA ALA A 247 1.01 15.29 -17.63
C ALA A 247 2.31 14.97 -16.88
N ALA A 248 2.53 15.55 -15.70
CA ALA A 248 3.64 15.22 -14.81
C ALA A 248 3.66 13.73 -14.42
N LEU A 249 2.51 13.18 -14.00
CA LEU A 249 2.40 11.76 -13.63
C LEU A 249 2.66 10.82 -14.82
N LYS A 250 2.22 11.23 -16.02
CA LYS A 250 2.55 10.50 -17.25
C LYS A 250 4.06 10.52 -17.54
N MET A 251 4.73 11.67 -17.32
CA MET A 251 6.18 11.79 -17.46
C MET A 251 6.94 10.91 -16.46
N LEU A 252 6.48 10.81 -15.20
CA LEU A 252 7.05 9.89 -14.22
C LEU A 252 6.97 8.43 -14.66
N ARG A 253 5.87 8.01 -15.29
CA ARG A 253 5.75 6.66 -15.86
C ARG A 253 6.65 6.44 -17.07
N TYR A 254 6.90 7.47 -17.88
CA TYR A 254 7.86 7.36 -18.98
C TYR A 254 9.29 7.10 -18.47
N ALA A 255 9.65 7.65 -17.31
CA ALA A 255 10.96 7.41 -16.68
C ALA A 255 11.23 5.92 -16.39
N TRP A 256 10.18 5.08 -16.27
CA TRP A 256 10.32 3.63 -16.06
C TRP A 256 11.00 2.91 -17.21
N LYS A 257 11.03 3.48 -18.42
CA LYS A 257 11.57 2.83 -19.62
C LYS A 257 12.74 3.59 -20.22
N ASP A 258 13.01 4.80 -19.72
CA ASP A 258 14.08 5.63 -20.22
C ASP A 258 15.42 5.16 -19.65
N LYS A 259 16.38 4.94 -20.55
CA LYS A 259 17.70 4.41 -20.22
C LYS A 259 18.56 5.42 -19.46
N ASP A 260 18.26 6.71 -19.59
CA ASP A 260 19.00 7.74 -18.87
C ASP A 260 18.81 7.62 -17.34
N PHE A 261 17.77 6.91 -16.87
CA PHE A 261 17.54 6.63 -15.45
C PHE A 261 18.07 5.27 -14.96
N ASP A 262 18.71 4.45 -15.81
CA ASP A 262 19.13 3.08 -15.44
C ASP A 262 20.04 3.04 -14.19
N SER A 263 20.89 4.06 -14.00
CA SER A 263 21.81 4.17 -12.86
C SER A 263 21.09 4.37 -11.52
N ILE A 264 19.92 5.01 -11.52
CA ILE A 264 19.16 5.34 -10.30
C ILE A 264 17.86 4.55 -10.15
N ARG A 265 17.47 3.79 -11.17
CA ARG A 265 16.17 3.09 -11.27
C ARG A 265 15.89 2.17 -10.08
N ASP A 266 16.94 1.55 -9.56
CA ASP A 266 16.84 0.60 -8.45
C ASP A 266 16.85 1.24 -7.06
N THR A 267 17.07 2.54 -6.97
CA THR A 267 17.01 3.27 -5.69
C THR A 267 15.59 3.35 -5.15
N SER A 268 15.46 3.27 -3.82
CA SER A 268 14.19 3.38 -3.11
C SER A 268 13.50 4.73 -3.39
N ARG A 269 14.29 5.81 -3.53
CA ARG A 269 13.82 7.16 -3.84
C ARG A 269 13.24 7.27 -5.26
N PHE A 270 13.87 6.66 -6.28
CA PHE A 270 13.33 6.62 -7.64
C PHE A 270 12.01 5.85 -7.69
N LYS A 271 11.96 4.67 -7.06
CA LYS A 271 10.77 3.81 -7.01
C LYS A 271 9.60 4.51 -6.33
N ARG A 272 9.85 5.22 -5.23
CA ARG A 272 8.83 6.01 -4.52
C ARG A 272 8.34 7.21 -5.33
N ALA A 273 9.24 7.96 -5.95
CA ALA A 273 8.89 9.16 -6.73
C ALA A 273 8.11 8.81 -8.01
N THR A 274 8.48 7.71 -8.67
CA THR A 274 7.92 7.34 -9.99
C THR A 274 6.85 6.27 -9.93
N GLY A 275 6.72 5.54 -8.81
CA GLY A 275 5.89 4.35 -8.66
C GLY A 275 6.42 3.10 -9.36
N PHE A 276 7.65 3.14 -9.90
CA PHE A 276 8.30 1.99 -10.51
C PHE A 276 8.44 0.84 -9.50
N ALA A 277 8.18 -0.38 -9.94
CA ALA A 277 8.35 -1.59 -9.14
C ALA A 277 8.67 -2.78 -10.05
N ARG A 278 9.60 -3.64 -9.63
CA ARG A 278 9.83 -4.95 -10.23
C ARG A 278 8.82 -5.93 -9.68
N ILE A 279 7.93 -6.44 -10.55
CA ILE A 279 6.80 -7.27 -10.14
C ILE A 279 7.04 -8.72 -10.54
N LYS A 280 6.82 -9.64 -9.61
CA LYS A 280 6.71 -11.07 -9.87
C LYS A 280 5.29 -11.55 -9.59
N VAL A 281 4.73 -12.36 -10.48
CA VAL A 281 3.42 -12.99 -10.29
C VAL A 281 3.62 -14.51 -10.24
N VAL A 282 3.13 -15.18 -9.20
CA VAL A 282 3.21 -16.63 -9.07
C VAL A 282 1.84 -17.26 -8.83
N ASN A 283 1.62 -18.41 -9.47
CA ASN A 283 0.40 -19.18 -9.36
C ASN A 283 0.50 -20.22 -8.25
N SER A 284 -0.37 -20.17 -7.23
CA SER A 284 -0.37 -21.19 -6.17
C SER A 284 -1.39 -22.31 -6.41
N LEU A 285 -2.21 -22.23 -7.47
CA LEU A 285 -3.32 -23.15 -7.71
C LEU A 285 -3.10 -24.11 -8.89
N GLY A 286 -1.97 -24.01 -9.60
CA GLY A 286 -1.72 -24.76 -10.82
C GLY A 286 -2.78 -24.45 -11.88
N GLU A 287 -3.29 -25.46 -12.58
CA GLU A 287 -4.28 -25.30 -13.65
C GLU A 287 -5.51 -24.46 -13.26
N TYR A 288 -5.93 -24.48 -11.99
CA TYR A 288 -7.09 -23.71 -11.51
C TYR A 288 -6.84 -22.21 -11.33
N GLY A 289 -5.59 -21.76 -11.46
CA GLY A 289 -5.20 -20.36 -11.30
C GLY A 289 -4.76 -19.69 -12.61
N GLU A 290 -4.63 -20.42 -13.71
CA GLU A 290 -4.04 -19.92 -14.96
C GLU A 290 -4.82 -18.73 -15.55
N ASP A 291 -6.14 -18.84 -15.62
CA ASP A 291 -7.01 -17.77 -16.16
C ASP A 291 -6.86 -16.47 -15.37
N GLU A 292 -6.76 -16.58 -14.04
CA GLU A 292 -6.63 -15.42 -13.18
C GLU A 292 -5.22 -14.81 -13.23
N MET A 293 -4.20 -15.65 -13.35
CA MET A 293 -2.83 -15.21 -13.56
C MET A 293 -2.69 -14.43 -14.87
N ASP A 294 -3.31 -14.90 -15.95
CA ASP A 294 -3.37 -14.20 -17.23
C ASP A 294 -4.12 -12.88 -17.11
N ARG A 295 -5.27 -12.86 -16.40
CA ARG A 295 -6.02 -11.62 -16.13
C ARG A 295 -5.18 -10.60 -15.37
N ILE A 296 -4.56 -10.99 -14.25
CA ILE A 296 -3.72 -10.12 -13.43
C ILE A 296 -2.57 -9.57 -14.28
N THR A 297 -1.86 -10.43 -15.01
CA THR A 297 -0.74 -10.05 -15.87
C THR A 297 -1.16 -9.03 -16.94
N LYS A 298 -2.26 -9.30 -17.67
CA LYS A 298 -2.80 -8.38 -18.69
C LYS A 298 -3.22 -7.04 -18.10
N MET A 299 -3.83 -7.03 -16.92
CA MET A 299 -4.23 -5.79 -16.24
C MET A 299 -3.01 -4.96 -15.82
N LEU A 300 -1.98 -5.61 -15.27
CA LEU A 300 -0.72 -4.95 -14.93
C LEU A 300 -0.02 -4.37 -16.17
N GLU A 301 0.02 -5.10 -17.28
CA GLU A 301 0.56 -4.60 -18.55
C GLU A 301 -0.19 -3.37 -19.07
N LYS A 302 -1.53 -3.37 -18.99
CA LYS A 302 -2.37 -2.21 -19.38
C LYS A 302 -2.16 -0.98 -18.49
N LEU A 303 -1.66 -1.18 -17.27
CA LEU A 303 -1.22 -0.13 -16.33
C LEU A 303 0.27 0.21 -16.47
N GLU A 304 0.93 -0.30 -17.51
CA GLU A 304 2.36 -0.13 -17.79
C GLU A 304 3.29 -0.78 -16.74
N MET A 305 2.76 -1.61 -15.83
CA MET A 305 3.48 -2.30 -14.75
C MET A 305 3.77 -3.76 -15.10
N LYS A 306 4.39 -4.01 -16.26
CA LYS A 306 4.61 -5.36 -16.76
C LYS A 306 5.40 -6.23 -15.75
N PRO A 307 4.92 -7.43 -15.36
CA PRO A 307 5.69 -8.35 -14.55
C PRO A 307 7.01 -8.76 -15.21
N GLU A 308 8.09 -8.82 -14.43
CA GLU A 308 9.39 -9.31 -14.88
C GLU A 308 9.45 -10.84 -14.89
N GLU A 309 8.71 -11.47 -13.98
CA GLU A 309 8.60 -12.92 -13.89
C GLU A 309 7.15 -13.34 -13.64
N VAL A 310 6.71 -14.36 -14.38
CA VAL A 310 5.45 -15.07 -14.16
C VAL A 310 5.78 -16.56 -14.02
N GLY A 311 5.29 -17.21 -12.98
CA GLY A 311 5.61 -18.62 -12.74
C GLY A 311 4.70 -19.31 -11.71
N GLU A 312 5.17 -20.43 -11.18
CA GLU A 312 4.46 -21.23 -10.17
C GLU A 312 4.98 -20.93 -8.76
N ASP A 313 4.09 -20.88 -7.77
CA ASP A 313 4.45 -20.78 -6.36
C ASP A 313 4.93 -22.16 -5.86
N LYS A 314 6.01 -22.15 -5.07
CA LYS A 314 6.48 -23.34 -4.36
C LYS A 314 5.45 -23.81 -3.32
N THR A 315 4.71 -22.87 -2.73
CA THR A 315 3.62 -23.16 -1.79
C THR A 315 2.33 -23.40 -2.57
N LYS A 316 1.97 -24.66 -2.76
CA LYS A 316 0.75 -25.04 -3.47
C LYS A 316 -0.50 -24.89 -2.60
N ASN A 317 -1.63 -24.61 -3.24
CA ASN A 317 -2.98 -24.51 -2.67
C ASN A 317 -3.17 -23.39 -1.62
N ARG A 318 -2.67 -22.18 -1.86
CA ARG A 318 -3.01 -21.03 -1.02
C ARG A 318 -4.52 -20.79 -1.04
N GLU A 319 -5.12 -20.58 0.13
CA GLU A 319 -6.56 -20.31 0.25
C GLU A 319 -6.94 -18.86 -0.09
N ALA A 320 -5.96 -17.96 -0.16
CA ALA A 320 -6.15 -16.57 -0.55
C ALA A 320 -4.88 -16.01 -1.20
N PRO A 321 -4.97 -14.92 -1.99
CA PRO A 321 -3.81 -14.28 -2.57
C PRO A 321 -2.97 -13.60 -1.50
N VAL A 322 -1.66 -13.55 -1.75
CA VAL A 322 -0.71 -12.81 -0.91
C VAL A 322 0.08 -11.85 -1.77
N ILE A 323 0.18 -10.60 -1.34
CA ILE A 323 1.02 -9.58 -1.95
C ILE A 323 2.13 -9.25 -0.96
N TRP A 324 3.36 -9.67 -1.28
CA TRP A 324 4.54 -9.19 -0.57
C TRP A 324 5.06 -7.93 -1.26
N PHE A 325 5.48 -6.92 -0.51
CA PHE A 325 6.00 -5.68 -1.07
C PHE A 325 7.14 -5.08 -0.24
N LYS A 326 8.08 -4.38 -0.87
CA LYS A 326 9.08 -3.54 -0.17
C LYS A 326 8.46 -2.20 0.25
N SER A 327 8.96 -1.60 1.32
CA SER A 327 8.44 -0.34 1.89
C SER A 327 8.31 0.78 0.84
N HIS A 328 9.33 1.00 0.01
CA HIS A 328 9.32 2.00 -1.07
C HIS A 328 8.29 1.75 -2.18
N SER A 329 7.73 0.55 -2.26
CA SER A 329 6.71 0.17 -3.24
C SER A 329 5.32 -0.03 -2.61
N ALA A 330 5.12 0.34 -1.34
CA ALA A 330 3.83 0.21 -0.65
C ALA A 330 2.69 0.93 -1.38
N ALA A 331 2.94 2.15 -1.89
CA ALA A 331 1.96 2.89 -2.69
C ALA A 331 1.54 2.12 -3.95
N THR A 332 2.51 1.60 -4.72
CA THR A 332 2.25 0.78 -5.91
C THR A 332 1.55 -0.54 -5.54
N ALA A 333 1.94 -1.18 -4.43
CA ALA A 333 1.31 -2.40 -3.93
C ALA A 333 -0.19 -2.20 -3.61
N SER A 334 -0.58 -1.01 -3.15
CA SER A 334 -2.00 -0.66 -2.93
C SER A 334 -2.83 -0.69 -4.23
N VAL A 335 -2.23 -0.27 -5.35
CA VAL A 335 -2.84 -0.33 -6.69
C VAL A 335 -2.91 -1.79 -7.14
N VAL A 336 -1.84 -2.55 -6.92
CA VAL A 336 -1.77 -3.98 -7.23
C VAL A 336 -2.83 -4.78 -6.46
N LYS A 337 -3.11 -4.49 -5.18
CA LYS A 337 -4.22 -5.10 -4.41
C LYS A 337 -5.56 -4.95 -5.15
N LYS A 338 -5.80 -3.80 -5.77
CA LYS A 338 -7.01 -3.54 -6.57
C LYS A 338 -7.03 -4.26 -7.91
N VAL A 339 -5.88 -4.64 -8.45
CA VAL A 339 -5.77 -5.49 -9.66
C VAL A 339 -6.14 -6.93 -9.35
N VAL A 340 -5.78 -7.45 -8.16
CA VAL A 340 -6.04 -8.84 -7.75
C VAL A 340 -7.53 -9.13 -7.51
N VAL A 341 -8.34 -8.12 -7.14
CA VAL A 341 -9.81 -8.22 -6.96
C VAL A 341 -10.22 -9.43 -6.09
N HIS A 342 -9.52 -9.66 -4.98
CA HIS A 342 -9.89 -10.71 -4.03
C HIS A 342 -9.99 -10.13 -2.60
N PRO A 343 -11.13 -10.26 -1.91
CA PRO A 343 -11.36 -9.59 -0.62
C PRO A 343 -10.51 -10.15 0.52
N GLY A 344 -10.03 -11.39 0.40
CA GLY A 344 -9.08 -11.99 1.34
C GLY A 344 -7.61 -11.79 0.96
N THR A 345 -7.28 -10.83 0.09
CA THR A 345 -5.89 -10.60 -0.31
C THR A 345 -5.07 -10.10 0.88
N ILE A 346 -4.12 -10.92 1.32
CA ILE A 346 -3.20 -10.60 2.40
C ILE A 346 -2.09 -9.72 1.82
N MET A 347 -1.77 -8.61 2.51
CA MET A 347 -0.59 -7.82 2.20
C MET A 347 0.44 -8.00 3.30
N THR A 348 1.72 -8.04 2.96
CA THR A 348 2.80 -8.17 3.94
C THR A 348 4.11 -7.59 3.39
N GLN A 349 4.99 -7.13 4.27
CA GLN A 349 6.24 -6.53 3.84
C GLN A 349 7.31 -7.59 3.51
N ILE A 350 8.18 -7.27 2.55
CA ILE A 350 9.36 -8.04 2.20
C ILE A 350 10.50 -7.59 3.10
N HIS A 351 10.96 -8.48 3.98
CA HIS A 351 12.14 -8.28 4.84
C HIS A 351 13.33 -9.18 4.47
N TRP A 352 13.23 -9.93 3.37
CA TRP A 352 14.30 -10.78 2.88
C TRP A 352 14.87 -10.25 1.56
N ASP A 353 16.07 -10.70 1.23
CA ASP A 353 16.74 -10.31 -0.01
C ASP A 353 16.05 -10.94 -1.23
N THR A 354 15.55 -10.07 -2.11
CA THR A 354 14.92 -10.46 -3.37
C THR A 354 15.03 -9.30 -4.35
N PRO A 355 15.21 -9.57 -5.66
CA PRO A 355 15.23 -8.51 -6.65
C PRO A 355 13.86 -7.84 -6.80
N TYR A 356 12.75 -8.55 -6.52
CA TYR A 356 11.42 -8.00 -6.73
C TYR A 356 11.03 -6.99 -5.66
N ASP A 357 10.32 -5.96 -6.07
CA ASP A 357 9.75 -4.97 -5.16
C ASP A 357 8.33 -5.36 -4.75
N ILE A 358 7.62 -6.10 -5.60
CA ILE A 358 6.29 -6.64 -5.35
C ILE A 358 6.23 -8.09 -5.85
N ILE A 359 5.74 -9.00 -5.02
CA ILE A 359 5.48 -10.39 -5.38
C ILE A 359 4.00 -10.66 -5.13
N ILE A 360 3.30 -11.15 -6.15
CA ILE A 360 1.88 -11.51 -6.09
C ILE A 360 1.80 -13.03 -6.15
N ALA A 361 1.43 -13.71 -5.07
CA ALA A 361 1.01 -15.10 -5.13
C ALA A 361 -0.51 -15.18 -5.25
N TRP A 362 -1.00 -15.62 -6.40
CA TRP A 362 -2.42 -15.89 -6.58
C TRP A 362 -2.82 -17.16 -5.82
N GLY A 363 -3.92 -17.08 -5.08
CA GLY A 363 -4.48 -18.17 -4.28
C GLY A 363 -5.98 -17.99 -4.11
N ASN A 364 -6.71 -19.08 -3.95
CA ASN A 364 -8.14 -19.08 -3.71
C ASN A 364 -8.52 -20.43 -3.10
N LYS A 365 -9.48 -20.44 -2.18
CA LYS A 365 -9.96 -21.67 -1.56
C LYS A 365 -10.54 -22.58 -2.64
N LEU A 366 -10.04 -23.80 -2.76
CA LEU A 366 -10.59 -24.81 -3.67
C LEU A 366 -11.70 -25.59 -2.96
N VAL A 367 -12.83 -25.78 -3.64
CA VAL A 367 -13.97 -26.61 -3.20
C VAL A 367 -14.16 -27.79 -4.15
N GLY A 368 -14.77 -28.88 -3.67
CA GLY A 368 -14.95 -30.11 -4.44
C GLY A 368 -13.89 -31.18 -4.10
N LYS A 369 -13.98 -32.34 -4.76
CA LYS A 369 -13.05 -33.47 -4.58
C LYS A 369 -12.56 -33.98 -5.93
N GLY A 370 -11.31 -34.46 -5.96
CA GLY A 370 -10.70 -35.03 -7.16
C GLY A 370 -10.68 -34.05 -8.34
N PRO A 371 -11.08 -34.47 -9.56
CA PRO A 371 -11.03 -33.63 -10.75
C PRO A 371 -12.08 -32.51 -10.77
N GLU A 372 -13.09 -32.56 -9.89
CA GLU A 372 -14.14 -31.53 -9.79
C GLU A 372 -13.74 -30.35 -8.89
N ARG A 373 -12.47 -30.27 -8.47
CA ARG A 373 -11.99 -29.13 -7.68
C ARG A 373 -12.11 -27.86 -8.50
N ARG A 374 -12.52 -26.77 -7.85
CA ARG A 374 -12.62 -25.44 -8.46
C ARG A 374 -12.46 -24.35 -7.41
N PRO A 375 -12.12 -23.11 -7.80
CA PRO A 375 -12.17 -21.97 -6.89
C PRO A 375 -13.55 -21.84 -6.23
N ALA A 376 -13.58 -21.54 -4.93
CA ALA A 376 -14.82 -21.43 -4.15
C ALA A 376 -15.74 -20.33 -4.67
N LYS A 377 -15.14 -19.27 -5.20
CA LYS A 377 -15.82 -18.12 -5.77
C LYS A 377 -14.94 -17.46 -6.82
N ASP A 378 -15.56 -17.10 -7.93
CA ASP A 378 -15.00 -16.15 -8.88
C ASP A 378 -15.31 -14.74 -8.39
N TYR A 379 -14.26 -13.96 -8.11
CA TYR A 379 -14.40 -12.58 -7.65
C TYR A 379 -14.35 -11.56 -8.79
N THR A 380 -14.15 -12.03 -10.03
CA THR A 380 -14.07 -11.20 -11.23
C THR A 380 -15.42 -11.09 -11.95
N GLU A 381 -16.37 -11.97 -11.63
CA GLU A 381 -17.70 -11.97 -12.22
C GLU A 381 -18.41 -10.61 -12.04
N GLY A 382 -18.83 -10.00 -13.15
CA GLY A 382 -19.52 -8.72 -13.17
C GLY A 382 -18.62 -7.48 -13.17
N HIS A 383 -17.29 -7.64 -13.23
CA HIS A 383 -16.37 -6.53 -13.43
C HIS A 383 -16.09 -6.29 -14.91
N ASP A 384 -16.46 -5.11 -15.41
CA ASP A 384 -16.04 -4.63 -16.73
C ASP A 384 -14.54 -4.28 -16.70
N PRO A 385 -13.68 -5.01 -17.45
CA PRO A 385 -12.23 -4.79 -17.42
C PRO A 385 -11.81 -3.39 -17.87
N GLU A 386 -12.54 -2.76 -18.78
CA GLU A 386 -12.19 -1.44 -19.32
C GLU A 386 -12.51 -0.36 -18.29
N LYS A 387 -13.73 -0.39 -17.73
CA LYS A 387 -14.12 0.51 -16.65
C LYS A 387 -13.19 0.36 -15.44
N LYS A 388 -12.79 -0.88 -15.12
CA LYS A 388 -11.86 -1.14 -14.03
C LYS A 388 -10.46 -0.58 -14.32
N LEU A 389 -10.02 -0.59 -15.57
CA LEU A 389 -8.72 -0.03 -15.96
C LEU A 389 -8.65 1.47 -15.71
N ASP A 390 -9.69 2.23 -16.07
CA ASP A 390 -9.71 3.67 -15.83
C ASP A 390 -9.74 4.02 -14.34
N GLU A 391 -10.51 3.26 -13.55
CA GLU A 391 -10.48 3.36 -12.08
C GLU A 391 -9.05 3.11 -11.55
N LEU A 392 -8.40 2.03 -12.00
CA LEU A 392 -7.05 1.66 -11.57
C LEU A 392 -6.00 2.71 -11.98
N ARG A 393 -6.14 3.34 -13.15
CA ARG A 393 -5.28 4.47 -13.55
C ARG A 393 -5.46 5.67 -12.65
N GLY A 394 -6.70 6.00 -12.29
CA GLY A 394 -6.99 7.06 -11.32
C GLY A 394 -6.38 6.78 -9.94
N GLU A 395 -6.42 5.52 -9.51
CA GLU A 395 -5.80 5.07 -8.26
C GLU A 395 -4.27 5.08 -8.32
N GLN A 396 -3.68 4.71 -9.45
CA GLN A 396 -2.24 4.83 -9.69
C GLN A 396 -1.80 6.30 -9.63
N ASP A 397 -2.51 7.20 -10.32
CA ASP A 397 -2.22 8.63 -10.29
C ASP A 397 -2.37 9.20 -8.87
N LYS A 398 -3.39 8.77 -8.13
CA LYS A 398 -3.59 9.16 -6.73
C LYS A 398 -2.46 8.66 -5.83
N ALA A 399 -2.06 7.40 -5.96
CA ALA A 399 -0.95 6.82 -5.21
C ALA A 399 0.38 7.53 -5.51
N LEU A 400 0.60 7.96 -6.75
CA LEU A 400 1.77 8.75 -7.12
C LEU A 400 1.77 10.16 -6.53
N ARG A 401 0.61 10.81 -6.38
CA ARG A 401 0.52 12.15 -5.77
C ARG A 401 0.70 12.16 -4.25
N GLU A 402 0.31 11.07 -3.59
CA GLU A 402 0.27 10.94 -2.14
C GLU A 402 0.89 9.59 -1.70
N PRO A 403 2.16 9.29 -2.06
CA PRO A 403 2.73 7.96 -1.86
C PRO A 403 2.81 7.58 -0.38
N GLU A 404 3.12 8.53 0.52
CA GLU A 404 3.19 8.28 1.97
C GLU A 404 1.82 7.94 2.55
N LYS A 405 0.76 8.59 2.07
CA LYS A 405 -0.61 8.28 2.50
C LYS A 405 -1.08 6.93 1.98
N ALA A 406 -0.74 6.60 0.73
CA ALA A 406 -1.01 5.29 0.16
C ALA A 406 -0.24 4.19 0.90
N ALA A 407 1.03 4.43 1.23
CA ALA A 407 1.87 3.53 2.02
C ALA A 407 1.29 3.30 3.42
N ARG A 408 0.96 4.37 4.15
CA ARG A 408 0.32 4.28 5.48
C ARG A 408 -0.99 3.49 5.44
N LYS A 409 -1.80 3.61 4.38
CA LYS A 409 -3.01 2.80 4.22
C LYS A 409 -2.68 1.31 4.12
N VAL A 410 -1.63 0.96 3.38
CA VAL A 410 -1.19 -0.44 3.25
C VAL A 410 -0.63 -0.96 4.56
N GLU A 411 0.23 -0.20 5.23
CA GLU A 411 0.80 -0.58 6.54
C GLU A 411 -0.30 -0.84 7.57
N TYR A 412 -1.28 0.06 7.66
CA TYR A 412 -2.45 -0.13 8.52
C TYR A 412 -3.19 -1.46 8.26
N VAL A 413 -3.31 -1.85 6.99
CA VAL A 413 -3.94 -3.12 6.58
C VAL A 413 -3.07 -4.33 6.90
N VAL A 414 -1.74 -4.21 6.80
CA VAL A 414 -0.81 -5.27 7.22
C VAL A 414 -0.99 -5.56 8.72
N ASP A 415 -1.21 -4.52 9.52
CA ASP A 415 -1.28 -4.64 10.98
C ASP A 415 -2.69 -4.96 11.52
N THR A 416 -3.73 -4.77 10.71
CA THR A 416 -5.12 -5.09 11.10
C THR A 416 -5.65 -6.25 10.27
N PRO A 417 -5.87 -7.45 10.85
CA PRO A 417 -6.45 -8.57 10.12
C PRO A 417 -7.77 -8.16 9.44
N ASP A 418 -7.92 -8.49 8.14
CA ASP A 418 -9.00 -8.08 7.21
C ASP A 418 -10.46 -8.24 7.73
N ARG A 419 -10.68 -8.97 8.84
CA ARG A 419 -11.97 -9.04 9.52
C ARG A 419 -12.45 -7.67 10.02
N VAL A 420 -11.54 -6.73 10.27
CA VAL A 420 -11.88 -5.37 10.73
C VAL A 420 -12.19 -4.44 9.54
N GLU A 421 -11.38 -4.43 8.48
CA GLU A 421 -11.54 -3.51 7.33
C GLU A 421 -12.87 -3.72 6.58
N ASN A 422 -13.24 -4.98 6.29
CA ASN A 422 -14.51 -5.30 5.63
C ASN A 422 -15.74 -4.84 6.44
N LYS A 423 -15.61 -4.81 7.77
CA LYS A 423 -16.66 -4.32 8.67
C LYS A 423 -16.73 -2.79 8.68
N VAL A 424 -15.59 -2.12 8.52
CA VAL A 424 -15.48 -0.65 8.46
C VAL A 424 -15.93 -0.10 7.10
N GLU A 425 -15.45 -0.62 5.97
CA GLU A 425 -15.89 -0.17 4.64
C GLU A 425 -17.39 -0.42 4.43
N GLY A 426 -17.90 -1.56 4.91
CA GLY A 426 -19.32 -1.86 4.91
C GLY A 426 -20.15 -0.93 5.80
N SER A 427 -19.55 -0.26 6.78
CA SER A 427 -20.20 0.73 7.65
C SER A 427 -20.13 2.13 7.05
N VAL A 428 -19.01 2.52 6.46
CA VAL A 428 -18.82 3.83 5.78
C VAL A 428 -19.74 3.95 4.57
N LYS A 429 -19.82 2.93 3.70
CA LYS A 429 -20.76 2.93 2.57
C LYS A 429 -22.21 3.06 3.01
N ARG A 430 -22.60 2.45 4.14
CA ARG A 430 -23.95 2.61 4.69
C ARG A 430 -24.23 4.03 5.17
N VAL A 431 -23.22 4.74 5.68
CA VAL A 431 -23.36 6.15 6.07
C VAL A 431 -23.50 7.04 4.84
N GLU A 432 -22.68 6.84 3.80
CA GLU A 432 -22.80 7.56 2.52
C GLU A 432 -24.17 7.30 1.86
N ASP A 433 -24.61 6.05 1.76
CA ASP A 433 -25.93 5.69 1.24
C ASP A 433 -27.08 6.30 2.07
N THR A 434 -26.88 6.46 3.38
CA THR A 434 -27.85 7.09 4.27
C THR A 434 -27.88 8.60 4.03
N MET A 435 -26.73 9.26 3.87
CA MET A 435 -26.66 10.68 3.56
C MET A 435 -27.26 11.00 2.19
N ASP A 436 -27.01 10.18 1.17
CA ASP A 436 -27.62 10.30 -0.15
C ASP A 436 -29.14 10.16 -0.10
N ARG A 437 -29.67 9.27 0.76
CA ARG A 437 -31.11 9.14 0.98
C ARG A 437 -31.70 10.33 1.73
N VAL A 438 -30.98 10.86 2.73
CA VAL A 438 -31.40 12.07 3.47
C VAL A 438 -31.45 13.26 2.51
N GLN A 439 -30.43 13.44 1.66
CA GLN A 439 -30.38 14.51 0.67
C GLN A 439 -31.51 14.40 -0.35
N LYS A 440 -31.75 13.20 -0.93
CA LYS A 440 -32.89 12.95 -1.82
C LYS A 440 -34.26 13.16 -1.16
N THR A 441 -34.35 12.98 0.15
CA THR A 441 -35.59 13.23 0.92
C THR A 441 -35.76 14.73 1.20
N GLY A 442 -34.67 15.43 1.48
CA GLY A 442 -34.64 16.90 1.58
C GLY A 442 -35.11 17.56 0.29
N ASP A 443 -34.58 17.13 -0.87
CA ASP A 443 -34.97 17.66 -2.18
C ASP A 443 -36.44 17.41 -2.53
N LYS A 444 -37.05 16.36 -1.99
CA LYS A 444 -38.49 16.07 -2.16
C LYS A 444 -39.35 16.93 -1.25
N LEU A 445 -38.91 17.20 -0.03
CA LEU A 445 -39.61 18.09 0.90
C LEU A 445 -39.55 19.54 0.39
N ASP A 446 -38.41 19.99 -0.13
CA ASP A 446 -38.26 21.35 -0.69
C ASP A 446 -39.19 21.59 -1.91
N LYS A 447 -39.57 20.52 -2.62
CA LYS A 447 -40.57 20.56 -3.72
C LYS A 447 -42.03 20.54 -3.26
N LEU A 448 -42.30 20.18 -2.00
CA LEU A 448 -43.66 20.19 -1.44
C LEU A 448 -43.99 21.53 -0.75
N PHE A 449 -42.97 22.33 -0.42
CA PHE A 449 -43.11 23.64 0.23
C PHE A 449 -42.90 24.83 -0.74
N LYS A 450 -42.72 24.54 -2.03
CA LYS A 450 -42.80 25.50 -3.15
C LYS A 450 -44.03 25.16 -3.96
#